data_AF-A0A2H9T128-F1
#
_entry.id   AF-A0A2H9T128-F1
#
_cell.length_a   1.000
_cell.length_b   1.000
_cell.length_c   1.000
_cell.angle_alpha   90.00
_cell.angle_beta   90.00
_cell.angle_gamma   90.00
#
_symmetry.space_group_name_H-M   'P 1'
#
loop_
_entity.id
_entity.type
_entity.pdbx_description
1 polymer ?
#
loop_
_entity_poly.entity_id
_entity_poly.type
_entity_poly.pdbx_seq_one_letter_code
_entity_poly.pdbx_strand_id
1 'polypeptide(L)'
;MADGSLSIQIVIAAPNLKDLEKVRSKLTKLRIRYSIGTAPSRKQYYISIQANKNNCDLLNETIPHFHLLTQTHYSIELSDEYKDNVEAFIKWVKEEFGIVPNSFKKKRNAWRVAFSNKILIRYLMLFFGATPSYKAYYA
;
A
#
# COMPACT_ATOMS: atom_id res chain seq x y z
N MET A 1 -20.69 3.19 -4.74
CA MET A 1 -20.32 4.47 -4.15
C MET A 1 -18.93 4.34 -3.58
N ALA A 2 -17.97 5.04 -4.17
CA ALA A 2 -16.62 5.17 -3.62
C ALA A 2 -16.58 6.43 -2.76
N ASP A 3 -17.10 6.33 -1.53
CA ASP A 3 -16.84 7.34 -0.50
C ASP A 3 -15.34 7.36 -0.23
N GLY A 4 -14.73 8.54 -0.19
CA GLY A 4 -13.31 8.79 -0.09
C GLY A 4 -12.55 7.73 0.72
N SER A 5 -11.78 6.90 0.01
CA SER A 5 -11.04 5.79 0.62
C SER A 5 -9.54 6.04 0.50
N LEU A 6 -8.88 6.04 1.65
CA LEU A 6 -7.44 6.19 1.78
C LEU A 6 -6.79 4.82 2.02
N SER A 7 -5.75 4.50 1.26
CA SER A 7 -4.99 3.27 1.46
C SER A 7 -3.48 3.47 1.31
N ILE A 8 -2.74 2.57 1.95
CA ILE A 8 -1.28 2.47 1.89
C ILE A 8 -0.93 1.15 1.22
N GLN A 9 0.04 1.16 0.29
CA GLN A 9 0.49 -0.08 -0.35
C GLN A 9 1.60 -0.76 0.46
N ILE A 10 1.43 -2.04 0.79
CA ILE A 10 2.47 -2.89 1.38
C ILE A 10 2.95 -3.88 0.32
N VAL A 11 4.26 -4.04 0.16
CA VAL A 11 4.84 -4.99 -0.79
C VAL A 11 5.68 -6.03 -0.04
N ILE A 12 5.38 -7.31 -0.27
CA ILE A 12 6.18 -8.44 0.24
C ILE A 12 6.91 -9.03 -0.96
N ALA A 13 8.24 -9.05 -0.92
CA ALA A 13 9.05 -9.49 -2.05
C ALA A 13 9.89 -10.72 -1.68
N ALA A 14 10.13 -11.59 -2.65
CA ALA A 14 11.00 -12.74 -2.51
C ALA A 14 11.75 -13.05 -3.81
N PRO A 15 12.92 -13.72 -3.75
CA PRO A 15 13.65 -14.15 -4.94
C PRO A 15 12.86 -15.14 -5.79
N ASN A 16 12.13 -16.07 -5.16
CA ASN A 16 11.33 -17.07 -5.88
C ASN A 16 9.83 -16.90 -5.62
N LEU A 17 9.02 -17.22 -6.64
CA LEU A 17 7.56 -17.19 -6.51
C LEU A 17 7.04 -18.17 -5.45
N LYS A 18 7.69 -19.33 -5.29
CA LYS A 18 7.33 -20.36 -4.30
C LYS A 18 7.36 -19.83 -2.86
N ASP A 19 8.30 -18.93 -2.57
CA ASP A 19 8.45 -18.33 -1.24
C ASP A 19 7.25 -17.45 -0.89
N LEU A 20 6.53 -16.94 -1.90
CA LEU A 20 5.33 -16.13 -1.74
C LEU A 20 4.04 -16.97 -1.64
N GLU A 21 4.08 -18.29 -1.86
CA GLU A 21 2.88 -19.13 -1.84
C GLU A 21 2.23 -19.22 -0.46
N LYS A 22 3.05 -19.29 0.61
CA LYS A 22 2.55 -19.28 2.00
C LYS A 22 1.82 -17.97 2.31
N VAL A 23 2.37 -16.84 1.87
CA VAL A 23 1.76 -15.51 2.00
C VAL A 23 0.45 -15.46 1.23
N ARG A 24 0.48 -15.86 -0.04
CA ARG A 24 -0.68 -15.91 -0.93
C ARG A 24 -1.81 -16.73 -0.32
N SER A 25 -1.52 -17.94 0.15
CA SER A 25 -2.52 -18.83 0.76
C SER A 25 -3.18 -18.19 1.98
N LYS A 26 -2.39 -17.57 2.86
CA LYS A 26 -2.90 -16.91 4.07
C LYS A 26 -3.75 -15.67 3.74
N LEU A 27 -3.31 -14.82 2.80
CA LEU A 27 -4.09 -13.67 2.33
C LEU A 27 -5.42 -14.08 1.71
N THR A 28 -5.45 -15.15 0.91
CA THR A 28 -6.67 -15.72 0.34
C THR A 28 -7.63 -16.20 1.43
N LYS A 29 -7.13 -16.91 2.46
CA LYS A 29 -7.94 -17.34 3.61
C LYS A 29 -8.56 -16.16 4.36
N LEU A 30 -7.81 -15.07 4.51
CA LEU A 30 -8.26 -13.84 5.16
C LEU A 30 -9.12 -12.93 4.26
N ARG A 31 -9.41 -13.35 3.02
CA ARG A 31 -10.14 -12.55 2.01
C ARG A 31 -9.52 -11.18 1.74
N ILE A 32 -8.21 -11.04 1.94
CA ILE A 32 -7.48 -9.81 1.67
C ILE A 32 -7.14 -9.76 0.18
N ARG A 33 -7.49 -8.67 -0.48
CA ARG A 33 -7.15 -8.45 -1.90
C ARG A 33 -5.65 -8.15 -2.03
N TYR A 34 -5.02 -8.80 -2.99
CA TYR A 34 -3.61 -8.60 -3.33
C TYR A 34 -3.40 -8.71 -4.85
N SER A 35 -2.27 -8.23 -5.32
CA SER A 35 -1.77 -8.49 -6.68
C SER A 35 -0.39 -9.12 -6.62
N ILE A 36 -0.04 -9.92 -7.63
CA ILE A 36 1.28 -10.52 -7.79
C ILE A 36 1.95 -9.83 -8.98
N GLY A 37 3.24 -9.54 -8.85
CA GLY A 37 4.04 -9.01 -9.94
C GLY A 37 5.50 -9.43 -9.86
N THR A 38 6.26 -8.99 -10.86
CA THR A 38 7.71 -9.16 -10.92
C THR A 38 8.36 -7.78 -10.97
N ALA A 39 9.50 -7.64 -10.30
CA ALA A 39 10.33 -6.44 -10.30
C ALA A 39 11.63 -6.76 -11.06
N PRO A 40 11.69 -6.54 -12.39
CA PRO A 40 12.84 -6.95 -13.21
C PRO A 40 14.16 -6.34 -12.75
N SER A 41 14.12 -5.06 -12.36
CA SER A 41 15.30 -4.32 -11.84
C SER A 41 15.87 -4.90 -10.55
N ARG A 42 15.08 -5.67 -9.79
CA ARG A 42 15.49 -6.29 -8.53
C ARG A 42 15.58 -7.81 -8.60
N LYS A 43 15.27 -8.41 -9.75
CA LYS A 43 15.19 -9.87 -9.96
C LYS A 43 14.36 -10.57 -8.87
N GLN A 44 13.21 -9.99 -8.52
CA GLN A 44 12.34 -10.47 -7.43
C GLN A 44 10.88 -10.59 -7.89
N TYR A 45 10.16 -11.52 -7.28
CA TYR A 45 8.70 -11.58 -7.30
C TYR A 45 8.15 -10.78 -6.12
N TYR A 46 6.95 -10.25 -6.25
CA TYR A 46 6.30 -9.56 -5.15
C TYR A 46 4.79 -9.78 -5.08
N ILE A 47 4.25 -9.68 -3.87
CA ILE A 47 2.84 -9.51 -3.57
C ILE A 47 2.64 -8.07 -3.12
N SER A 48 1.72 -7.34 -3.75
CA SER A 48 1.31 -6.01 -3.30
C SER A 48 -0.10 -6.05 -2.70
N ILE A 49 -0.26 -5.37 -1.57
CA ILE A 49 -1.46 -5.37 -0.74
C ILE A 49 -1.85 -3.91 -0.47
N GLN A 50 -3.12 -3.57 -0.61
CA GLN A 50 -3.63 -2.26 -0.21
C GLN A 50 -4.13 -2.35 1.23
N ALA A 51 -3.38 -1.78 2.16
CA ALA A 51 -3.74 -1.63 3.56
C ALA A 51 -4.64 -0.41 3.74
N ASN A 52 -5.75 -0.59 4.45
CA ASN A 52 -6.71 0.45 4.80
C ASN A 52 -7.29 0.16 6.19
N LYS A 53 -8.15 1.04 6.69
CA LYS A 53 -8.78 0.91 8.01
C LYS A 53 -9.44 -0.47 8.26
N ASN A 54 -9.93 -1.14 7.22
CA ASN A 54 -10.69 -2.39 7.37
C ASN A 54 -9.82 -3.64 7.43
N ASN A 55 -8.56 -3.58 6.99
CA ASN A 55 -7.68 -4.75 6.90
C ASN A 55 -6.32 -4.56 7.58
N CYS A 56 -6.06 -3.40 8.16
CA CYS A 56 -4.78 -3.08 8.77
C CYS A 56 -4.43 -4.01 9.94
N ASP A 57 -5.38 -4.26 10.84
CA ASP A 57 -5.15 -5.10 12.03
C ASP A 57 -4.81 -6.54 11.63
N LEU A 58 -5.59 -7.12 10.71
CA LEU A 58 -5.34 -8.45 10.14
C LEU A 58 -3.97 -8.55 9.46
N LEU A 59 -3.52 -7.48 8.78
CA LEU A 59 -2.21 -7.43 8.15
C LEU A 59 -1.09 -7.35 9.18
N ASN A 60 -1.26 -6.56 10.24
CA ASN A 60 -0.29 -6.44 11.33
C ASN A 60 -0.08 -7.77 12.06
N GLU A 61 -1.13 -8.56 12.27
CA GLU A 61 -1.01 -9.91 12.84
C GLU A 61 -0.37 -10.91 11.87
N THR A 62 -0.59 -10.74 10.57
CA THR A 62 -0.25 -11.77 9.60
C THR A 62 1.16 -11.63 9.03
N ILE A 63 1.60 -10.40 8.75
CA ILE A 63 2.86 -10.11 8.03
C ILE A 63 4.12 -10.50 8.83
N PRO A 64 4.22 -10.24 10.15
CA PRO A 64 5.43 -10.55 10.92
C PRO A 64 5.80 -12.04 10.94
N HIS A 65 4.84 -12.94 10.70
CA HIS A 65 5.08 -14.38 10.65
C HIS A 65 5.74 -14.87 9.36
N PHE A 66 5.87 -14.01 8.35
CA PHE A 66 6.58 -14.37 7.14
C PHE A 66 8.03 -13.95 7.28
N HIS A 67 8.95 -14.92 7.33
CA HIS A 67 10.40 -14.70 7.24
C HIS A 67 10.80 -14.29 5.81
N LEU A 68 10.26 -13.18 5.32
CA LEU A 68 10.44 -12.68 3.96
C LEU A 68 10.80 -11.20 3.98
N LEU A 69 11.46 -10.77 2.90
CA LEU A 69 11.78 -9.37 2.69
C LEU A 69 10.49 -8.57 2.50
N THR A 70 10.05 -7.92 3.58
CA THR A 70 8.92 -7.00 3.53
C THR A 70 9.45 -5.62 3.16
N GLN A 71 8.91 -5.05 2.08
CA GLN A 71 9.22 -3.70 1.66
C GLN A 71 7.94 -2.88 1.63
N THR A 72 7.80 -1.94 2.57
CA THR A 72 6.73 -0.96 2.49
C THR A 72 7.02 -0.03 1.32
N HIS A 73 6.18 -0.09 0.29
CA HIS A 73 6.17 0.92 -0.74
C HIS A 73 5.33 2.07 -0.21
N TYR A 74 5.98 3.18 0.08
CA TYR A 74 5.33 4.35 0.62
C TYR A 74 4.54 5.02 -0.53
N SER A 75 3.35 4.48 -0.84
CA SER A 75 2.35 5.11 -1.71
C SER A 75 1.05 5.34 -0.94
N ILE A 76 0.52 6.56 -1.00
CA ILE A 76 -0.84 6.93 -0.56
C ILE A 76 -1.71 6.96 -1.81
N GLU A 77 -2.83 6.26 -1.78
CA GLU A 77 -3.85 6.38 -2.81
C GLU A 77 -5.14 6.91 -2.17
N LEU A 78 -5.71 7.96 -2.77
CA LEU A 78 -7.06 8.43 -2.50
C LEU A 78 -7.91 8.19 -3.75
N SER A 79 -9.10 7.62 -3.57
CA SER A 79 -10.11 7.47 -4.62
C SER A 79 -11.45 8.08 -4.17
N ASP A 80 -12.03 8.93 -5.00
CA ASP A 80 -13.32 9.61 -4.75
C ASP A 80 -14.10 9.80 -6.07
N GLU A 81 -15.43 9.81 -6.03
CA GLU A 81 -16.27 10.04 -7.22
C GLU A 81 -16.19 11.49 -7.72
N TYR A 82 -15.94 12.42 -6.82
CA TYR A 82 -15.91 13.86 -7.05
C TYR A 82 -14.48 14.35 -7.29
N LYS A 83 -14.26 15.03 -8.42
CA LYS A 83 -12.92 15.49 -8.85
C LYS A 83 -12.35 16.53 -7.88
N ASP A 84 -13.20 17.48 -7.50
CA ASP A 84 -12.96 18.58 -6.59
C ASP A 84 -12.50 18.11 -5.21
N ASN A 85 -13.07 17.00 -4.69
CA ASN A 85 -12.58 16.38 -3.45
C ASN A 85 -11.13 15.91 -3.60
N VAL A 86 -10.81 15.25 -4.72
CA VAL A 86 -9.44 14.77 -4.98
C VAL A 86 -8.47 15.94 -5.21
N GLU A 87 -8.91 17.00 -5.89
CA GLU A 87 -8.11 18.22 -6.12
C GLU A 87 -7.87 18.99 -4.81
N ALA A 88 -8.87 19.08 -3.93
CA ALA A 88 -8.72 19.67 -2.60
C ALA A 88 -7.69 18.90 -1.76
N PHE A 89 -7.74 17.56 -1.79
CA PHE A 89 -6.73 16.73 -1.13
C PHE A 89 -5.33 16.95 -1.72
N ILE A 90 -5.20 17.04 -3.06
CA ILE A 90 -3.93 17.36 -3.72
C ILE A 90 -3.38 18.71 -3.25
N LYS A 91 -4.24 19.73 -3.22
CA LYS A 91 -3.86 21.07 -2.78
C LYS A 91 -3.38 21.06 -1.33
N TRP A 92 -4.13 20.44 -0.43
CA TRP A 92 -3.76 20.31 0.99
C TRP A 92 -2.42 19.59 1.17
N VAL A 93 -2.21 18.44 0.52
CA VAL A 93 -0.93 17.69 0.59
C VAL A 93 0.24 18.52 0.07
N LYS A 94 0.04 19.31 -0.99
CA LYS A 94 1.05 20.19 -1.55
C LYS A 94 1.38 21.36 -0.64
N GLU A 95 0.37 21.98 -0.03
CA GLU A 95 0.54 23.16 0.83
C GLU A 95 1.20 22.78 2.18
N GLU A 96 0.77 21.69 2.81
CA GLU A 96 1.28 21.28 4.12
C GLU A 96 2.63 20.57 4.05
N PHE A 97 2.86 19.79 2.99
CA PHE A 97 4.03 18.90 2.92
C PHE A 97 4.95 19.16 1.71
N GLY A 98 4.58 20.04 0.79
CA GLY A 98 5.35 20.27 -0.44
C GLY A 98 5.36 19.08 -1.41
N ILE A 99 4.45 18.12 -1.25
CA ILE A 99 4.44 16.86 -2.02
C ILE A 99 3.51 17.01 -3.23
N VAL A 100 4.02 16.66 -4.42
CA VAL A 100 3.24 16.59 -5.65
C VAL A 100 2.79 15.16 -5.95
N PRO A 101 1.62 14.95 -6.58
CA PRO A 101 1.13 13.63 -6.89
C PRO A 101 1.98 12.96 -7.98
N ASN A 102 2.22 11.66 -7.84
CA ASN A 102 2.86 10.81 -8.84
C ASN A 102 1.89 10.49 -9.98
N SER A 103 0.59 10.46 -9.70
CA SER A 103 -0.44 10.29 -10.71
C SER A 103 -1.75 10.92 -10.25
N PHE A 104 -2.49 11.48 -11.21
CA PHE A 104 -3.86 11.94 -11.02
C PHE A 104 -4.66 11.58 -12.28
N LYS A 105 -5.67 10.71 -12.13
CA LYS A 105 -6.45 10.21 -13.28
C LYS A 105 -7.83 9.71 -12.86
N LYS A 106 -8.78 9.78 -13.79
CA LYS A 106 -10.07 9.10 -13.65
C LYS A 106 -9.93 7.62 -13.98
N LYS A 107 -10.44 6.73 -13.13
CA LYS A 107 -10.47 5.28 -13.35
C LYS A 107 -11.86 4.73 -13.02
N ARG A 108 -12.56 4.25 -14.05
CA ARG A 108 -13.98 3.87 -13.96
C ARG A 108 -14.82 5.06 -13.48
N ASN A 109 -15.46 4.94 -12.33
CA ASN A 109 -16.39 5.92 -11.77
C ASN A 109 -15.76 6.82 -10.69
N ALA A 110 -14.44 6.75 -10.48
CA ALA A 110 -13.77 7.54 -9.45
C ALA A 110 -12.50 8.21 -9.98
N TRP A 111 -12.24 9.41 -9.50
CA TRP A 111 -10.96 10.09 -9.57
C TRP A 111 -10.00 9.46 -8.59
N ARG A 112 -8.75 9.27 -9.02
CA ARG A 112 -7.70 8.67 -8.22
C ARG A 112 -6.47 9.53 -8.25
N VAL A 113 -5.87 9.70 -7.09
CA VAL A 113 -4.56 10.31 -6.93
C VAL A 113 -3.65 9.37 -6.16
N ALA A 114 -2.38 9.35 -6.55
CA ALA A 114 -1.34 8.63 -5.82
C ALA A 114 -0.16 9.55 -5.48
N PHE A 115 0.37 9.44 -4.27
CA PHE A 115 1.56 10.14 -3.79
C PHE A 115 2.58 9.14 -3.27
N SER A 116 3.87 9.38 -3.53
CA SER A 116 4.96 8.58 -3.01
C SER A 116 5.82 9.44 -2.08
N ASN A 117 5.63 9.30 -0.77
CA ASN A 117 6.44 10.00 0.23
C ASN A 117 6.63 9.16 1.50
N LYS A 118 7.88 8.82 1.79
CA LYS A 118 8.24 7.95 2.92
C LYS A 118 7.91 8.54 4.29
N ILE A 119 8.08 9.85 4.47
CA ILE A 119 7.91 10.51 5.77
C ILE A 119 6.42 10.64 6.09
N LEU A 120 5.64 11.23 5.18
CA LEU A 120 4.19 11.39 5.35
C LEU A 120 3.52 10.04 5.58
N ILE A 121 3.96 9.00 4.88
CA ILE A 121 3.33 7.69 4.99
C ILE A 121 3.67 7.03 6.31
N ARG A 122 4.89 7.17 6.83
CA ARG A 122 5.20 6.72 8.20
C ARG A 122 4.33 7.42 9.25
N TYR A 123 4.07 8.72 9.07
CA TYR A 123 3.17 9.45 9.95
C TYR A 123 1.73 8.93 9.86
N LEU A 124 1.19 8.77 8.65
CA LEU A 124 -0.15 8.22 8.45
C LEU A 124 -0.26 6.77 8.94
N MET A 125 0.80 5.97 8.79
CA MET A 125 0.86 4.62 9.32
C MET A 125 0.72 4.59 10.85
N LEU A 126 1.41 5.48 11.57
CA LEU A 126 1.20 5.66 13.00
C LEU A 126 -0.24 6.05 13.32
N PHE A 127 -0.80 6.99 12.56
CA PHE A 127 -2.18 7.45 12.72
C PHE A 127 -3.22 6.33 12.47
N PHE A 128 -3.00 5.47 11.48
CA PHE A 128 -3.86 4.34 11.13
C PHE A 128 -3.55 3.05 11.88
N GLY A 129 -2.59 3.05 12.81
CA GLY A 129 -2.16 1.84 13.53
C GLY A 129 -1.49 0.79 12.64
N ALA A 130 -1.03 1.17 11.44
CA ALA A 130 -0.29 0.29 10.53
C ALA A 130 1.17 0.22 10.94
N THR A 131 1.63 -0.92 11.43
CA THR A 131 3.06 -1.16 11.66
C THR A 131 3.57 -2.07 10.56
N PRO A 132 4.12 -1.54 9.45
CA PRO A 132 4.78 -2.43 8.52
C PRO A 132 5.95 -3.06 9.27
N SER A 133 6.13 -4.37 9.10
CA SER A 133 7.31 -5.02 9.66
C SER A 133 8.58 -4.32 9.15
N TYR A 134 9.63 -4.35 9.98
CA TYR A 134 10.95 -3.84 9.58
C TYR A 134 11.35 -4.45 8.23
N LYS A 135 12.11 -3.69 7.44
CA LYS A 135 12.77 -4.19 6.23
C LYS A 135 13.81 -5.22 6.65
N ALA A 136 13.38 -6.43 6.97
CA ALA A 136 14.23 -7.48 7.52
C ALA A 136 14.64 -8.43 6.41
N TYR A 137 15.95 -8.55 6.18
CA TYR A 137 16.53 -9.88 6.00
C TYR A 137 16.70 -10.41 7.43
N TYR A 138 16.01 -11.48 7.78
CA TYR A 138 16.55 -12.33 8.83
C TYR A 138 17.52 -13.28 8.15
N ALA A 139 18.76 -13.29 8.66
CA ALA A 139 19.75 -14.31 8.37
C ALA A 139 19.23 -15.68 8.81
#